data_AF-A0A537YNR4-F1
#
_entry.id   AF-A0A537YNR4-F1
#
_cell.length_a   1.000
_cell.length_b   1.000
_cell.length_c   1.000
_cell.angle_alpha   90.00
_cell.angle_beta   90.00
_cell.angle_gamma   90.00
#
_symmetry.space_group_name_H-M   'P 1'
#
loop_
_entity.id
_entity.type
_entity.pdbx_description
1 polymer ?
#
loop_
_entity_poly.entity_id
_entity_poly.type
_entity_poly.pdbx_seq_one_letter_code
_entity_poly.pdbx_strand_id
1 'polypeptide(L)'
;MILGLIVVTGAVTTAQAEQVFTTDCFPSHRAPDDPIVYPGQPGASHSHDFFGNTTTDASSTYASMIAGGTNCEEQGDTAGYWAPTLLGTDGTPIAPRRIKIYYRDTPNPSAHVTPFPADFRMIAGGMASAGVLSGWNCDGTALAPTALIDCSGGTPGHTYVRGTIIFPMCGRLDAAGNVVKDSVDHRSHVAYGKGKTGCPADHPVQLPAIKV
;
A
#
# COMPACT_ATOMS: atom_id res chain seq x y z
N MET A 1 -37.55 -16.88 -10.60
CA MET A 1 -37.11 -17.46 -9.31
C MET A 1 -36.93 -16.29 -8.36
N ILE A 2 -37.89 -16.06 -7.45
CA ILE A 2 -37.89 -14.89 -6.55
C ILE A 2 -37.12 -15.29 -5.29
N LEU A 3 -36.00 -14.64 -5.02
CA LEU A 3 -35.29 -14.77 -3.75
C LEU A 3 -35.90 -13.76 -2.76
N GLY A 4 -36.56 -14.25 -1.71
CA GLY A 4 -36.97 -13.46 -0.56
C GLY A 4 -35.94 -13.61 0.56
N LEU A 5 -35.46 -12.50 1.11
CA LEU A 5 -34.59 -12.46 2.29
C LEU A 5 -35.42 -12.09 3.52
N ILE A 6 -35.38 -12.94 4.56
CA ILE A 6 -35.91 -12.61 5.91
C ILE A 6 -34.70 -12.24 6.78
N VAL A 7 -34.68 -11.02 7.31
CA VAL A 7 -33.67 -10.58 8.29
C VAL A 7 -34.24 -10.79 9.68
N VAL A 8 -33.70 -11.75 10.42
CA VAL A 8 -33.98 -11.95 11.84
C VAL A 8 -33.07 -11.00 12.62
N THR A 9 -33.64 -10.02 13.31
CA THR A 9 -32.89 -9.08 14.17
C THR A 9 -32.54 -9.74 15.50
N GLY A 10 -31.37 -10.36 15.58
CA GLY A 10 -30.68 -10.64 16.84
C GLY A 10 -29.96 -9.38 17.34
N ALA A 11 -29.77 -9.26 18.65
CA ALA A 11 -29.09 -8.12 19.27
C ALA A 11 -27.75 -7.83 18.57
N VAL A 12 -27.66 -6.65 17.96
CA VAL A 12 -26.47 -6.15 17.29
C VAL A 12 -25.44 -5.88 18.36
N THR A 13 -24.49 -6.80 18.55
CA THR A 13 -23.15 -6.37 18.98
C THR A 13 -22.74 -5.30 18.00
N THR A 14 -22.23 -4.17 18.46
CA THR A 14 -21.70 -3.13 17.58
C THR A 14 -20.58 -3.73 16.74
N ALA A 15 -20.93 -4.32 15.61
CA ALA A 15 -20.02 -4.57 14.52
C ALA A 15 -19.61 -3.17 14.08
N GLN A 16 -18.43 -2.72 14.53
CA GLN A 16 -17.77 -1.63 13.84
C GLN A 16 -17.47 -2.18 12.45
N ALA A 17 -18.35 -1.88 11.49
CA ALA A 17 -18.00 -1.98 10.10
C ALA A 17 -16.85 -0.98 9.91
N GLU A 18 -15.61 -1.46 9.98
CA GLU A 18 -14.47 -0.70 9.48
C GLU A 18 -14.78 -0.38 8.02
N GLN A 19 -14.74 0.89 7.63
CA GLN A 19 -14.98 1.27 6.23
C GLN A 19 -13.73 0.89 5.45
N VAL A 20 -13.71 -0.35 4.98
CA VAL A 20 -12.58 -0.92 4.24
C VAL A 20 -13.00 -1.15 2.80
N PHE A 21 -12.24 -0.56 1.89
CA PHE A 21 -12.20 -0.97 0.50
C PHE A 21 -10.94 -1.79 0.27
N THR A 22 -11.07 -2.93 -0.41
CA THR A 22 -9.91 -3.77 -0.75
C THR A 22 -9.94 -4.15 -2.21
N THR A 23 -8.76 -4.21 -2.82
CA THR A 23 -8.58 -4.74 -4.17
C THR A 23 -7.38 -5.67 -4.19
N ASP A 24 -7.50 -6.81 -4.87
CA ASP A 24 -6.36 -7.65 -5.20
C ASP A 24 -5.83 -7.25 -6.57
N CYS A 25 -4.51 -7.12 -6.69
CA CYS A 25 -3.84 -6.92 -7.96
C CYS A 25 -2.81 -8.02 -8.19
N PHE A 26 -2.74 -8.49 -9.42
CA PHE A 26 -1.79 -9.53 -9.81
C PHE A 26 -0.43 -8.91 -10.19
N PRO A 27 0.65 -9.69 -10.29
CA PRO A 27 1.91 -9.19 -10.81
C PRO A 27 1.74 -8.69 -12.25
N SER A 28 2.28 -7.51 -12.56
CA SER A 28 2.34 -6.99 -13.93
C SER A 28 3.65 -7.40 -14.58
N HIS A 29 4.76 -6.88 -14.06
CA HIS A 29 6.10 -7.12 -14.57
C HIS A 29 7.14 -6.82 -13.48
N ARG A 30 8.41 -7.06 -13.82
CA ARG A 30 9.56 -6.77 -12.98
C ARG A 30 10.54 -5.90 -13.77
N ALA A 31 10.99 -4.80 -13.18
CA ALA A 31 11.94 -3.91 -13.82
C ALA A 31 12.80 -3.16 -12.78
N PRO A 32 14.04 -2.78 -13.12
CA PRO A 32 14.88 -1.88 -12.33
C PRO A 32 14.49 -0.39 -12.49
N ASP A 33 13.19 -0.10 -12.39
CA ASP A 33 12.64 1.23 -12.59
C ASP A 33 11.99 1.80 -11.32
N ASP A 34 12.03 3.12 -11.15
CA ASP A 34 11.31 3.83 -10.09
C ASP A 34 10.91 5.24 -10.57
N PRO A 35 9.66 5.46 -11.00
CA PRO A 35 9.21 6.77 -11.50
C PRO A 35 9.13 7.86 -10.42
N ILE A 36 9.25 7.52 -9.13
CA ILE A 36 9.26 8.50 -8.04
C ILE A 36 10.69 8.92 -7.74
N VAL A 37 11.59 7.97 -7.49
CA VAL A 37 12.99 8.26 -7.07
C VAL A 37 13.89 8.59 -8.27
N TYR A 38 13.67 7.92 -9.41
CA TYR A 38 14.48 8.06 -10.62
C TYR A 38 13.61 8.36 -11.85
N PRO A 39 12.80 9.44 -11.84
CA PRO A 39 11.92 9.77 -12.95
C PRO A 39 12.71 9.97 -14.25
N GLY A 40 12.25 9.32 -15.31
CA GLY A 40 12.84 9.36 -16.65
C GLY A 40 14.18 8.63 -16.78
N GLN A 41 14.57 7.81 -15.80
CA GLN A 41 15.87 7.10 -15.80
C GLN A 41 15.65 5.57 -15.71
N PRO A 42 15.34 4.91 -16.84
CA PRO A 42 15.18 3.46 -16.88
C PRO A 42 16.44 2.74 -16.38
N GLY A 43 16.26 1.72 -15.53
CA GLY A 43 17.37 0.93 -15.00
C GLY A 43 18.19 1.58 -13.88
N ALA A 44 17.83 2.78 -13.42
CA ALA A 44 18.58 3.48 -12.38
C ALA A 44 18.26 2.99 -10.96
N SER A 45 17.17 2.25 -10.75
CA SER A 45 16.81 1.69 -9.44
C SER A 45 17.27 0.24 -9.29
N HIS A 46 17.08 -0.31 -8.09
CA HIS A 46 17.09 -1.77 -7.93
C HIS A 46 15.82 -2.38 -8.55
N SER A 47 15.78 -3.70 -8.68
CA SER A 47 14.64 -4.43 -9.25
C SER A 47 13.40 -4.32 -8.36
N HIS A 48 12.28 -3.98 -8.97
CA HIS A 48 10.97 -3.96 -8.34
C HIS A 48 10.00 -4.94 -9.01
N ASP A 49 9.10 -5.51 -8.21
CA ASP A 49 7.89 -6.16 -8.71
C ASP A 49 6.73 -5.16 -8.74
N PHE A 50 6.11 -5.01 -9.91
CA PHE A 50 5.04 -4.04 -10.15
C PHE A 50 3.65 -4.70 -10.16
N PHE A 51 2.67 -3.96 -9.67
CA PHE A 51 1.26 -4.36 -9.55
C PHE A 51 0.33 -3.17 -9.83
N GLY A 52 -0.92 -3.46 -10.15
CA GLY A 52 -1.93 -2.47 -10.51
C GLY A 52 -1.73 -1.99 -11.93
N ASN A 53 -1.33 -0.74 -12.10
CA ASN A 53 -1.10 -0.18 -13.42
C ASN A 53 -0.02 -0.95 -14.20
N THR A 54 -0.46 -1.56 -15.30
CA THR A 54 0.35 -2.45 -16.14
C THR A 54 1.38 -1.73 -17.00
N THR A 55 1.34 -0.40 -17.03
CA THR A 55 2.25 0.45 -17.80
C THR A 55 3.23 1.24 -16.92
N THR A 56 3.26 0.96 -15.60
CA THR A 56 4.19 1.63 -14.69
C THR A 56 5.63 1.34 -15.11
N ASP A 57 6.42 2.38 -15.33
CA ASP A 57 7.84 2.32 -15.68
C ASP A 57 8.53 3.62 -15.27
N ALA A 58 9.84 3.76 -15.51
CA ALA A 58 10.58 4.97 -15.13
C ALA A 58 10.04 6.26 -15.79
N SER A 59 9.31 6.18 -16.91
CA SER A 59 8.77 7.32 -17.65
C SER A 59 7.33 7.70 -17.26
N SER A 60 6.73 6.96 -16.32
CA SER A 60 5.34 7.13 -15.94
C SER A 60 5.01 8.53 -15.43
N THR A 61 3.85 9.04 -15.86
CA THR A 61 3.28 10.33 -15.47
C THR A 61 1.84 10.12 -15.01
N TYR A 62 1.27 11.06 -14.25
CA TYR A 62 -0.15 10.98 -13.90
C TYR A 62 -1.07 10.74 -15.11
N ALA A 63 -0.82 11.43 -16.22
CA ALA A 63 -1.61 11.29 -17.44
C ALA A 63 -1.47 9.88 -18.06
N SER A 64 -0.26 9.32 -18.13
CA SER A 64 -0.06 7.96 -18.63
C SER A 64 -0.67 6.92 -17.70
N MET A 65 -0.60 7.14 -16.39
CA MET A 65 -1.17 6.24 -15.38
C MET A 65 -2.70 6.22 -15.45
N ILE A 66 -3.37 7.37 -15.62
CA ILE A 66 -4.84 7.41 -15.80
C ILE A 66 -5.28 6.76 -17.13
N ALA A 67 -4.47 6.87 -18.18
CA ALA A 67 -4.76 6.25 -19.48
C ALA A 67 -4.40 4.75 -19.55
N GLY A 68 -3.57 4.26 -18.63
CA GLY A 68 -3.05 2.90 -18.61
C GLY A 68 -4.07 1.85 -18.13
N GLY A 69 -3.81 0.59 -18.47
CA GLY A 69 -4.60 -0.54 -17.98
C GLY A 69 -4.17 -0.98 -16.57
N THR A 70 -5.05 -1.66 -15.84
CA THR A 70 -4.77 -2.22 -14.52
C THR A 70 -4.96 -3.74 -14.50
N ASN A 71 -4.21 -4.42 -13.64
CA ASN A 71 -4.41 -5.84 -13.32
C ASN A 71 -4.97 -6.05 -11.91
N CYS A 72 -5.53 -5.00 -11.32
CA CYS A 72 -6.38 -5.06 -10.14
C CYS A 72 -7.76 -5.62 -10.47
N GLU A 73 -8.44 -6.18 -9.47
CA GLU A 73 -9.86 -6.55 -9.59
C GLU A 73 -10.74 -5.30 -9.81
N GLU A 74 -10.46 -4.23 -9.07
CA GLU A 74 -11.09 -2.93 -9.30
C GLU A 74 -10.52 -2.26 -10.56
N GLN A 75 -11.31 -2.24 -11.64
CA GLN A 75 -10.88 -1.69 -12.94
C GLN A 75 -10.70 -0.16 -12.93
N GLY A 76 -11.31 0.53 -11.96
CA GLY A 76 -11.08 1.96 -11.75
C GLY A 76 -9.74 2.30 -11.08
N ASP A 77 -9.05 1.32 -10.50
CA ASP A 77 -7.77 1.54 -9.82
C ASP A 77 -6.59 1.44 -10.80
N THR A 78 -6.21 2.57 -11.37
CA THR A 78 -5.05 2.70 -12.27
C THR A 78 -3.80 3.17 -11.54
N ALA A 79 -3.72 3.05 -10.21
CA ALA A 79 -2.51 3.36 -9.46
C ALA A 79 -1.43 2.30 -9.68
N GLY A 80 -0.17 2.72 -9.59
CA GLY A 80 0.99 1.82 -9.60
C GLY A 80 1.40 1.48 -8.18
N TYR A 81 1.62 0.20 -7.90
CA TYR A 81 2.22 -0.27 -6.66
C TYR A 81 3.45 -1.10 -6.98
N TRP A 82 4.53 -0.89 -6.27
CA TRP A 82 5.73 -1.69 -6.44
C TRP A 82 6.47 -1.89 -5.13
N ALA A 83 7.15 -3.02 -5.03
CA ALA A 83 7.99 -3.39 -3.91
C ALA A 83 9.32 -3.97 -4.42
N PRO A 84 10.41 -3.90 -3.64
CA PRO A 84 11.67 -4.52 -4.01
C PRO A 84 11.49 -6.00 -4.33
N THR A 85 12.09 -6.47 -5.41
CA THR A 85 12.05 -7.87 -5.81
C THR A 85 12.64 -8.75 -4.70
N LEU A 86 11.85 -9.71 -4.22
CA LEU A 86 12.32 -10.70 -3.27
C LEU A 86 13.25 -11.69 -3.97
N LEU A 87 14.43 -11.94 -3.39
CA LEU A 87 15.42 -12.88 -3.90
C LEU A 87 15.54 -14.09 -2.97
N GLY A 88 15.70 -15.27 -3.56
CA GLY A 88 16.17 -16.46 -2.86
C GLY A 88 17.63 -16.31 -2.42
N THR A 89 18.09 -17.22 -1.56
CA THR A 89 19.48 -17.23 -1.07
C THR A 89 20.52 -17.49 -2.17
N ASP A 90 20.09 -18.05 -3.29
CA ASP A 90 20.84 -18.26 -4.53
C ASP A 90 20.83 -17.04 -5.47
N GLY A 91 20.14 -15.96 -5.08
CA GLY A 91 19.93 -14.77 -5.90
C GLY A 91 18.82 -14.89 -6.93
N THR A 92 18.11 -16.03 -6.99
CA THR A 92 17.00 -16.22 -7.93
C THR A 92 15.80 -15.39 -7.49
N PRO A 93 15.20 -14.58 -8.38
CA PRO A 93 14.00 -13.83 -8.04
C PRO A 93 12.81 -14.73 -7.72
N ILE A 94 12.15 -14.47 -6.58
CA ILE A 94 10.93 -15.16 -6.16
C ILE A 94 9.74 -14.42 -6.79
N ALA A 95 8.88 -15.15 -7.50
CA ALA A 95 7.71 -14.56 -8.14
C ALA A 95 6.63 -14.23 -7.09
N PRO A 96 6.11 -12.99 -7.03
CA PRO A 96 4.97 -12.67 -6.19
C PRO A 96 3.71 -13.34 -6.72
N ARG A 97 2.77 -13.66 -5.82
CA ARG A 97 1.47 -14.26 -6.21
C ARG A 97 0.40 -13.20 -6.49
N ARG A 98 0.38 -12.15 -5.65
CA ARG A 98 -0.54 -11.01 -5.70
C ARG A 98 -0.09 -9.96 -4.68
N ILE A 99 -0.61 -8.76 -4.80
CA ILE A 99 -0.65 -7.74 -3.74
C ILE A 99 -2.12 -7.53 -3.36
N LYS A 100 -2.39 -7.33 -2.06
CA LYS A 100 -3.73 -6.95 -1.58
C LYS A 100 -3.65 -5.55 -1.01
N ILE A 101 -4.38 -4.61 -1.59
CA ILE A 101 -4.40 -3.23 -1.12
C ILE A 101 -5.61 -3.06 -0.23
N TYR A 102 -5.39 -2.60 1.00
CA TYR A 102 -6.42 -2.17 1.92
C TYR A 102 -6.44 -0.65 1.98
N TYR A 103 -7.60 -0.05 1.72
CA TYR A 103 -7.90 1.34 1.99
C TYR A 103 -8.83 1.42 3.19
N ARG A 104 -8.41 2.15 4.23
CA ARG A 104 -9.11 2.21 5.52
C ARG A 104 -9.31 3.64 6.00
N ASP A 105 -10.29 3.84 6.87
CA ASP A 105 -10.67 5.10 7.51
C ASP A 105 -9.89 5.42 8.81
N THR A 106 -8.73 4.79 9.01
CA THR A 106 -7.87 5.00 10.18
C THR A 106 -6.97 6.23 10.00
N PRO A 107 -6.41 6.84 11.07
CA PRO A 107 -6.45 6.43 12.47
C PRO A 107 -7.78 6.67 13.18
N ASN A 108 -8.63 7.59 12.68
CA ASN A 108 -9.89 7.96 13.32
C ASN A 108 -11.07 7.66 12.38
N PRO A 109 -11.78 6.53 12.57
CA PRO A 109 -12.93 6.14 11.75
C PRO A 109 -14.10 7.15 11.76
N SER A 110 -14.14 8.05 12.74
CA SER A 110 -15.15 9.10 12.82
C SER A 110 -14.73 10.40 12.11
N ALA A 111 -13.48 10.49 11.64
CA ALA A 111 -12.99 11.65 10.90
C ALA A 111 -13.24 11.51 9.40
N HIS A 112 -13.38 12.66 8.73
CA HIS A 112 -13.49 12.72 7.28
C HIS A 112 -12.20 12.24 6.61
N VAL A 113 -12.30 11.21 5.77
CA VAL A 113 -11.20 10.74 4.92
C VAL A 113 -11.19 11.57 3.63
N THR A 114 -10.09 12.27 3.38
CA THR A 114 -9.89 13.10 2.19
C THR A 114 -9.21 12.26 1.11
N PRO A 115 -9.83 12.06 -0.07
CA PRO A 115 -9.20 11.30 -1.15
C PRO A 115 -7.81 11.85 -1.52
N PHE A 116 -6.93 10.98 -2.00
CA PHE A 116 -5.65 11.43 -2.53
C PHE A 116 -5.88 12.42 -3.69
N PRO A 117 -5.19 13.58 -3.70
CA PRO A 117 -5.27 14.49 -4.84
C PRO A 117 -4.66 13.85 -6.10
N ALA A 118 -5.02 14.37 -7.26
CA ALA A 118 -4.42 13.96 -8.53
C ALA A 118 -2.89 14.13 -8.50
N ASP A 119 -2.16 13.12 -9.00
CA ASP A 119 -0.69 13.03 -9.02
C ASP A 119 -0.04 12.91 -7.63
N PHE A 120 -0.73 12.30 -6.66
CA PHE A 120 -0.17 12.01 -5.34
C PHE A 120 0.84 10.86 -5.37
N ARG A 121 1.97 11.01 -4.66
CA ARG A 121 3.07 10.05 -4.64
C ARG A 121 3.64 9.95 -3.25
N MET A 122 3.95 8.74 -2.78
CA MET A 122 4.61 8.55 -1.48
C MET A 122 5.42 7.28 -1.44
N ILE A 123 6.46 7.27 -0.61
CA ILE A 123 7.25 6.07 -0.32
C ILE A 123 7.10 5.71 1.16
N ALA A 124 6.79 4.45 1.45
CA ALA A 124 6.72 3.91 2.79
C ALA A 124 7.66 2.71 2.98
N GLY A 125 7.89 2.35 4.24
CA GLY A 125 8.80 1.27 4.60
C GLY A 125 10.26 1.69 4.73
N GLY A 126 11.15 0.71 4.58
CA GLY A 126 12.59 0.83 4.83
C GLY A 126 13.01 0.23 6.17
N MET A 127 14.33 0.16 6.40
CA MET A 127 14.88 -0.53 7.57
C MET A 127 14.50 0.12 8.91
N ALA A 128 14.28 1.44 8.93
CA ALA A 128 13.86 2.15 10.13
C ALA A 128 12.45 1.77 10.62
N SER A 129 11.63 1.18 9.74
CA SER A 129 10.26 0.73 10.05
C SER A 129 10.11 -0.79 10.03
N ALA A 130 11.21 -1.53 9.84
CA ALA A 130 11.22 -2.98 9.78
C ALA A 130 10.67 -3.60 11.07
N GLY A 131 9.79 -4.59 10.94
CA GLY A 131 9.16 -5.29 12.06
C GLY A 131 7.96 -4.57 12.69
N VAL A 132 7.68 -3.32 12.29
CA VAL A 132 6.60 -2.51 12.88
C VAL A 132 5.61 -2.02 11.83
N LEU A 133 6.08 -1.28 10.82
CA LEU A 133 5.23 -0.73 9.75
C LEU A 133 5.53 -1.37 8.41
N SER A 134 6.70 -1.99 8.27
CA SER A 134 7.07 -2.75 7.07
C SER A 134 7.83 -4.01 7.44
N GLY A 135 7.78 -5.03 6.59
CA GLY A 135 8.64 -6.21 6.75
C GLY A 135 8.04 -7.46 6.13
N TRP A 136 8.74 -8.56 6.32
CA TRP A 136 8.33 -9.88 5.87
C TRP A 136 7.86 -10.72 7.04
N ASN A 137 6.90 -11.60 6.83
CA ASN A 137 6.58 -12.66 7.78
C ASN A 137 6.28 -13.96 7.05
N CYS A 138 6.29 -15.05 7.82
CA CYS A 138 5.66 -16.28 7.41
C CYS A 138 4.20 -16.14 7.81
N ASP A 139 3.27 -16.21 6.85
CA ASP A 139 1.87 -15.87 7.03
C ASP A 139 1.33 -16.19 8.44
N GLY A 140 0.92 -15.21 9.23
CA GLY A 140 0.43 -15.41 10.61
C GLY A 140 1.47 -15.19 11.72
N THR A 141 2.74 -14.97 11.39
CA THR A 141 3.78 -14.57 12.36
C THR A 141 3.97 -13.04 12.42
N ALA A 142 4.72 -12.56 13.41
CA ALA A 142 5.10 -11.14 13.48
C ALA A 142 6.04 -10.76 12.32
N LEU A 143 6.05 -9.47 11.95
CA LEU A 143 6.97 -8.96 10.93
C LEU A 143 8.41 -9.08 11.42
N ALA A 144 9.29 -9.58 10.54
CA ALA A 144 10.72 -9.63 10.78
C ALA A 144 11.28 -8.20 10.85
N PRO A 145 12.15 -7.90 11.84
CA PRO A 145 12.85 -6.62 11.93
C PRO A 145 14.04 -6.52 10.97
N THR A 146 14.19 -7.48 10.06
CA THR A 146 15.30 -7.56 9.10
C THR A 146 14.78 -7.68 7.67
N ALA A 147 15.67 -7.53 6.68
CA ALA A 147 15.36 -7.80 5.28
C ALA A 147 15.34 -9.30 4.95
N LEU A 148 15.71 -10.17 5.89
CA LEU A 148 15.78 -11.62 5.72
C LEU A 148 14.55 -12.29 6.32
N ILE A 149 14.06 -13.32 5.65
CA ILE A 149 12.95 -14.15 6.12
C ILE A 149 13.22 -15.61 5.80
N ASP A 150 12.93 -16.49 6.76
CA ASP A 150 13.01 -17.94 6.59
C ASP A 150 11.70 -18.59 7.05
N CYS A 151 10.97 -19.15 6.09
CA CYS A 151 9.72 -19.87 6.33
C CYS A 151 9.86 -21.39 6.11
N SER A 152 11.09 -21.90 6.01
CA SER A 152 11.36 -23.32 5.73
C SER A 152 11.10 -24.24 6.94
N GLY A 153 11.27 -23.74 8.17
CA GLY A 153 11.07 -24.50 9.42
C GLY A 153 9.61 -24.64 9.89
N GLY A 154 8.67 -24.65 8.95
CA GLY A 154 7.27 -24.27 9.14
C GLY A 154 6.52 -24.87 10.33
N THR A 155 5.67 -24.05 10.96
CA THR A 155 4.48 -24.51 11.70
C THR A 155 3.40 -24.86 10.67
N PRO A 156 2.59 -25.92 10.87
CA PRO A 156 1.49 -26.24 9.97
C PRO A 156 0.56 -25.03 9.74
N GLY A 157 0.40 -24.59 8.48
CA GLY A 157 -0.44 -23.45 8.10
C GLY A 157 0.31 -22.17 7.67
N HIS A 158 1.63 -22.11 7.83
CA HIS A 158 2.43 -20.89 7.54
C HIS A 158 3.38 -21.09 6.36
N THR A 159 2.84 -21.33 5.16
CA THR A 159 3.63 -21.71 3.98
C THR A 159 3.99 -20.57 3.04
N TYR A 160 3.46 -19.36 3.25
CA TYR A 160 3.69 -18.21 2.38
C TYR A 160 4.54 -17.16 3.07
N VAL A 161 5.53 -16.66 2.33
CA VAL A 161 6.16 -15.38 2.64
C VAL A 161 5.17 -14.27 2.30
N ARG A 162 4.87 -13.40 3.25
CA ARG A 162 4.06 -12.20 3.04
C ARG A 162 4.89 -10.97 3.36
N GLY A 163 4.90 -10.02 2.43
CA GLY A 163 5.37 -8.67 2.68
C GLY A 163 4.22 -7.86 3.25
N THR A 164 4.51 -6.93 4.15
CA THR A 164 3.54 -5.93 4.59
C THR A 164 4.20 -4.56 4.57
N ILE A 165 3.46 -3.56 4.08
CA ILE A 165 3.83 -2.15 4.18
C ILE A 165 2.59 -1.37 4.60
N ILE A 166 2.69 -0.66 5.71
CA ILE A 166 1.71 0.30 6.18
C ILE A 166 2.21 1.68 5.75
N PHE A 167 1.42 2.37 4.94
CA PHE A 167 1.75 3.71 4.49
C PHE A 167 1.32 4.76 5.53
N PRO A 168 2.00 5.92 5.59
CA PRO A 168 1.48 7.11 6.26
C PRO A 168 0.05 7.46 5.79
N MET A 169 -0.77 8.02 6.67
CA MET A 169 -2.20 8.26 6.41
C MET A 169 -2.65 9.67 6.79
N CYS A 170 -1.69 10.56 7.06
CA CYS A 170 -1.94 11.94 7.43
C CYS A 170 -1.18 12.85 6.47
N GLY A 171 -1.88 13.74 5.78
CA GLY A 171 -1.34 14.65 4.78
C GLY A 171 -1.07 16.04 5.32
N ARG A 172 0.03 16.65 4.84
CA ARG A 172 0.36 18.06 5.07
C ARG A 172 -0.47 18.98 4.16
N LEU A 173 -0.78 20.17 4.65
CA LEU A 173 -1.37 21.24 3.85
C LEU A 173 -0.32 22.26 3.41
N ASP A 174 -0.45 22.77 2.18
CA ASP A 174 0.28 23.94 1.70
C ASP A 174 -0.32 25.25 2.27
N ALA A 175 0.29 26.39 1.94
CA ALA A 175 -0.17 27.70 2.40
C ALA A 175 -1.57 28.09 1.87
N ALA A 176 -2.04 27.44 0.80
CA ALA A 176 -3.36 27.63 0.22
C ALA A 176 -4.41 26.66 0.79
N GLY A 177 -4.02 25.75 1.70
CA GLY A 177 -4.91 24.77 2.31
C GLY A 177 -5.14 23.52 1.45
N ASN A 178 -4.33 23.27 0.42
CA ASN A 178 -4.40 22.03 -0.36
C ASN A 178 -3.46 20.96 0.23
N VAL A 179 -3.84 19.69 0.08
CA VAL A 179 -2.95 18.57 0.42
C VAL A 179 -1.71 18.61 -0.46
N VAL A 180 -0.53 18.62 0.17
CA VAL A 180 0.76 18.50 -0.51
C VAL A 180 0.86 17.11 -1.14
N LYS A 181 1.08 17.07 -2.45
CA LYS A 181 1.00 15.84 -3.26
C LYS A 181 2.26 14.98 -3.22
N ASP A 182 3.40 15.63 -3.00
CA ASP A 182 4.72 15.03 -2.95
C ASP A 182 5.69 15.98 -2.22
N SER A 183 6.79 15.44 -1.71
CA SER A 183 7.92 16.18 -1.13
C SER A 183 9.23 15.76 -1.79
N VAL A 184 10.29 16.55 -1.61
CA VAL A 184 11.62 16.24 -2.21
C VAL A 184 12.13 14.84 -1.82
N ASP A 185 11.79 14.36 -0.63
CA ASP A 185 12.14 13.03 -0.12
C ASP A 185 11.03 11.97 -0.28
N HIS A 186 9.92 12.35 -0.90
CA HIS A 186 8.69 11.57 -1.11
C HIS A 186 8.06 11.00 0.17
N ARG A 187 8.39 11.60 1.32
CA ARG A 187 8.04 11.10 2.66
C ARG A 187 7.55 12.21 3.60
N SER A 188 8.21 13.36 3.63
CA SER A 188 7.93 14.43 4.60
C SER A 188 6.62 15.20 4.37
N HIS A 189 5.89 14.96 3.29
CA HIS A 189 4.54 15.50 3.09
C HIS A 189 3.44 14.64 3.74
N VAL A 190 3.80 13.47 4.29
CA VAL A 190 2.89 12.57 5.00
C VAL A 190 3.42 12.12 6.35
N ALA A 191 2.52 11.77 7.26
CA ALA A 191 2.85 11.27 8.58
C ALA A 191 1.96 10.09 9.02
N TYR A 192 2.45 9.33 9.99
CA TYR A 192 1.66 8.29 10.65
C TYR A 192 0.75 8.92 11.71
N GLY A 193 -0.54 8.61 11.60
CA GLY A 193 -1.52 8.93 12.63
C GLY A 193 -1.45 7.94 13.80
N LYS A 194 -2.11 8.29 14.90
CA LYS A 194 -2.22 7.41 16.09
C LYS A 194 -3.67 7.36 16.54
N GLY A 195 -4.23 6.16 16.70
CA GLY A 195 -5.67 5.91 16.87
C GLY A 195 -6.48 6.99 17.62
N LYS A 196 -6.18 7.22 18.91
CA LYS A 196 -6.94 8.18 19.73
C LYS A 196 -6.62 9.66 19.45
N THR A 197 -5.42 9.96 18.96
CA THR A 197 -4.97 11.35 18.71
C THR A 197 -5.22 11.79 17.27
N GLY A 198 -5.57 10.86 16.37
CA GLY A 198 -5.75 11.13 14.96
C GLY A 198 -4.43 11.53 14.29
N CYS A 199 -4.54 12.43 13.33
CA CYS A 199 -3.42 13.00 12.61
C CYS A 199 -2.69 14.11 13.40
N PRO A 200 -1.36 14.22 13.29
CA PRO A 200 -0.60 15.25 14.00
C PRO A 200 -0.89 16.64 13.43
N ALA A 201 -0.64 17.69 14.22
CA ALA A 201 -0.99 19.07 13.87
C ALA A 201 -0.31 19.59 12.61
N ASP A 202 0.89 19.09 12.28
CA ASP A 202 1.64 19.44 11.07
C ASP A 202 1.18 18.66 9.82
N HIS A 203 0.37 17.61 9.99
CA HIS A 203 -0.24 16.83 8.91
C HIS A 203 -1.74 16.60 9.18
N PRO A 204 -2.56 17.66 9.24
CA PRO A 204 -3.89 17.57 9.85
C PRO A 204 -4.93 16.80 9.02
N VAL A 205 -4.63 16.41 7.78
CA VAL A 205 -5.61 15.80 6.88
C VAL A 205 -5.55 14.28 6.95
N GLN A 206 -6.65 13.62 7.32
CA GLN A 206 -6.74 12.14 7.21
C GLN A 206 -6.90 11.75 5.74
N LEU A 207 -5.92 11.03 5.21
CA LEU A 207 -5.93 10.39 3.88
C LEU A 207 -6.39 8.92 4.04
N PRO A 208 -6.78 8.22 2.95
CA PRO A 208 -7.04 6.79 3.03
C PRO A 208 -5.80 6.07 3.55
N ALA A 209 -5.94 5.32 4.64
CA ALA A 209 -4.82 4.53 5.17
C ALA A 209 -4.60 3.31 4.28
N ILE A 210 -3.46 3.29 3.59
CA ILE A 210 -3.06 2.18 2.74
C ILE A 210 -2.24 1.17 3.54
N LYS A 211 -2.65 -0.10 3.46
CA LYS A 211 -1.83 -1.25 3.85
C LYS A 211 -1.78 -2.23 2.69
N VAL A 212 -0.59 -2.73 2.40
CA VAL A 212 -0.35 -3.83 1.47
C VAL A 212 0.29 -5.02 2.15
#